data_AF-A0A8T8TWC3-F1
#
_entry.id   AF-A0A8T8TWC3-F1
#
_cell.length_a   1.000
_cell.length_b   1.000
_cell.length_c   1.000
_cell.angle_alpha   90.00
_cell.angle_beta   90.00
_cell.angle_gamma   90.00
#
_symmetry.space_group_name_H-M   'P 1'
#
loop_
_entity.id
_entity.type
_entity.pdbx_description
1 polymer ?
#
loop_
_entity_poly.entity_id
_entity_poly.type
_entity_poly.pdbx_seq_one_letter_code
_entity_poly.pdbx_strand_id
1 'polypeptide(L)'
;MTTCQDITRKFASRKAGDLSVWNAIASEQERIYDQRGSFDKWLHLLSAQAMTMYLLMLAAEGESVLTHHPNIPITLLFTLGSNFRELNRISPGFMAAKEPSSDRPTWENWIFVESKLRTAAVYFILALQFDVDFGLPCSRKGDYEFEDVDLPAAKILWEAKNEQSWRKEYDQIEQARDDFIPVRTSEARLKYGDLVKFNKQKCGCEYPDMRKDESGLEDGIGKWQKEMDEFGMLVALCSTIV
;
A
#
# COMPACT_ATOMS: atom_id res chain seq x y z
N MET A 1 4.20 -0.23 -18.02
CA MET A 1 3.06 0.65 -17.68
C MET A 1 2.05 0.77 -18.83
N THR A 2 2.50 1.01 -20.08
CA THR A 2 1.63 1.11 -21.27
C THR A 2 0.66 -0.07 -21.42
N THR A 3 1.14 -1.31 -21.29
CA THR A 3 0.29 -2.51 -21.37
C THR A 3 -0.82 -2.53 -20.32
N CYS A 4 -0.51 -2.19 -19.06
CA CYS A 4 -1.50 -2.12 -17.99
C CYS A 4 -2.55 -1.02 -18.27
N GLN A 5 -2.13 0.14 -18.78
CA GLN A 5 -3.05 1.21 -19.17
C GLN A 5 -3.96 0.77 -20.32
N ASP A 6 -3.43 0.06 -21.32
CA ASP A 6 -4.21 -0.46 -22.44
C ASP A 6 -5.23 -1.51 -21.98
N ILE A 7 -4.82 -2.44 -21.11
CA ILE A 7 -5.71 -3.44 -20.51
C ILE A 7 -6.79 -2.77 -19.65
N THR A 8 -6.43 -1.75 -18.87
CA THR A 8 -7.39 -1.01 -18.02
C THR A 8 -8.40 -0.25 -18.88
N ARG A 9 -7.97 0.39 -19.96
CA ARG A 9 -8.87 1.05 -20.92
C ARG A 9 -9.80 0.03 -21.57
N LYS A 10 -9.27 -1.11 -21.97
CA LYS A 10 -10.06 -2.21 -22.53
C LYS A 10 -11.08 -2.75 -21.53
N PHE A 11 -10.70 -2.91 -20.26
CA PHE A 11 -11.59 -3.29 -19.17
C PHE A 11 -12.74 -2.29 -19.06
N ALA A 12 -12.45 -0.99 -18.99
CA ALA A 12 -13.48 0.05 -18.85
C ALA A 12 -14.47 0.11 -20.03
N SER A 13 -14.03 -0.21 -21.25
CA SER A 13 -14.87 -0.18 -22.46
C SER A 13 -15.50 -1.52 -22.85
N ARG A 14 -15.27 -2.59 -22.10
CA ARG A 14 -15.70 -3.94 -22.48
C ARG A 14 -17.22 -4.10 -22.43
N LYS A 15 -17.74 -5.05 -23.19
CA LYS A 15 -19.13 -5.53 -23.05
C LYS A 15 -19.17 -6.65 -22.01
N ALA A 16 -20.31 -6.79 -21.33
CA ALA A 16 -20.53 -7.92 -20.42
C ALA A 16 -20.30 -9.25 -21.16
N GLY A 17 -19.50 -10.15 -20.56
CA GLY A 17 -19.11 -11.42 -21.17
C GLY A 17 -17.92 -11.37 -22.13
N ASP A 18 -17.31 -10.21 -22.39
CA ASP A 18 -16.08 -10.12 -23.17
C ASP A 18 -14.87 -10.59 -22.34
N LEU A 19 -14.44 -11.83 -22.62
CA LEU A 19 -13.31 -12.47 -21.94
C LEU A 19 -11.94 -12.02 -22.45
N SER A 20 -11.88 -11.19 -23.50
CA SER A 20 -10.61 -10.84 -24.14
C SER A 20 -9.71 -9.97 -23.25
N VAL A 21 -10.26 -9.33 -22.22
CA VAL A 21 -9.48 -8.63 -21.19
C VAL A 21 -8.72 -9.62 -20.31
N TRP A 22 -9.34 -10.72 -19.93
CA TRP A 22 -8.74 -11.75 -19.08
C TRP A 22 -7.61 -12.50 -19.78
N ASN A 23 -7.76 -12.76 -21.09
CA ASN A 23 -6.67 -13.28 -21.92
C ASN A 23 -5.46 -12.33 -21.95
N ALA A 24 -5.72 -11.01 -22.03
CA ALA A 24 -4.65 -10.02 -22.03
C ALA A 24 -3.98 -9.92 -20.64
N ILE A 25 -4.75 -9.99 -19.56
CA ILE A 25 -4.23 -10.02 -18.19
C ILE A 25 -3.35 -11.26 -17.98
N ALA A 26 -3.82 -12.45 -18.37
CA ALA A 26 -3.06 -13.69 -18.25
C ALA A 26 -1.73 -13.61 -19.03
N SER A 27 -1.78 -13.15 -20.29
CA SER A 27 -0.59 -13.00 -21.12
C SER A 27 0.41 -11.98 -20.55
N GLU A 28 -0.08 -10.86 -20.02
CA GLU A 28 0.79 -9.84 -19.42
C GLU A 28 1.36 -10.29 -18.08
N GLN A 29 0.59 -11.01 -17.27
CA GLN A 29 1.07 -11.62 -16.03
C GLN A 29 2.20 -12.61 -16.32
N GLU A 30 2.03 -13.51 -17.30
CA GLU A 30 3.05 -14.48 -17.69
C GLU A 30 4.34 -13.77 -18.15
N ARG A 31 4.21 -12.77 -19.03
CA ARG A 31 5.34 -11.94 -19.47
C ARG A 31 6.07 -11.28 -18.31
N ILE A 32 5.33 -10.67 -17.39
CA ILE A 32 5.89 -10.01 -16.19
C ILE A 32 6.62 -11.04 -15.33
N TYR A 33 6.01 -12.20 -15.11
CA TYR A 33 6.58 -13.25 -14.30
C TYR A 33 7.90 -13.74 -14.92
N ASP A 34 7.92 -14.09 -16.20
CA ASP A 34 9.13 -14.61 -16.85
C ASP A 34 10.29 -13.62 -16.88
N GLN A 35 9.99 -12.33 -17.07
CA GLN A 35 11.02 -11.29 -17.19
C GLN A 35 11.48 -10.74 -15.84
N ARG A 36 10.82 -11.09 -14.72
CA ARG A 36 11.06 -10.48 -13.40
C ARG A 36 12.50 -10.55 -12.91
N GLY A 37 13.26 -11.56 -13.33
CA GLY A 37 14.68 -11.71 -12.96
C GLY A 37 15.59 -10.61 -13.51
N SER A 38 15.11 -9.81 -14.47
CA SER A 38 15.83 -8.70 -15.09
C SER A 38 15.35 -7.31 -14.63
N PHE A 39 14.37 -7.26 -13.73
CA PHE A 39 13.76 -6.00 -13.32
C PHE A 39 14.65 -5.22 -12.35
N ASP A 40 14.62 -3.90 -12.47
CA ASP A 40 15.10 -3.01 -11.43
C ASP A 40 14.01 -2.78 -10.36
N LYS A 41 14.35 -1.98 -9.33
CA LYS A 41 13.40 -1.65 -8.25
C LYS A 41 12.09 -1.07 -8.79
N TRP A 42 12.17 -0.22 -9.82
CA TRP A 42 11.02 0.47 -10.39
C TRP A 42 10.12 -0.49 -11.14
N LEU A 43 10.68 -1.35 -11.99
CA LEU A 43 9.94 -2.36 -12.73
C LEU A 43 9.25 -3.35 -11.79
N HIS A 44 9.86 -3.72 -10.67
CA HIS A 44 9.17 -4.53 -9.65
C HIS A 44 7.98 -3.79 -9.04
N LEU A 45 8.12 -2.51 -8.70
CA LEU A 45 7.04 -1.69 -8.15
C LEU A 45 5.90 -1.52 -9.17
N LEU A 46 6.23 -1.19 -10.42
CA LEU A 46 5.26 -1.06 -11.50
C LEU A 46 4.53 -2.38 -11.80
N SER A 47 5.24 -3.50 -11.71
CA SER A 47 4.66 -4.83 -11.88
C SER A 47 3.72 -5.18 -10.73
N ALA A 48 4.10 -4.88 -9.48
CA ALA A 48 3.23 -5.05 -8.32
C ALA A 48 1.96 -4.20 -8.44
N GLN A 49 2.08 -2.92 -8.81
CA GLN A 49 0.94 -2.04 -9.07
C GLN A 49 0.01 -2.59 -10.16
N ALA A 50 0.57 -3.10 -11.27
CA ALA A 50 -0.23 -3.72 -12.33
C ALA A 50 -0.98 -4.97 -11.85
N MET A 51 -0.32 -5.86 -11.11
CA MET A 51 -0.97 -7.05 -10.53
C MET A 51 -2.10 -6.65 -9.58
N THR A 52 -1.89 -5.65 -8.72
CA THR A 52 -2.92 -5.11 -7.83
C THR A 52 -4.11 -4.53 -8.60
N MET A 53 -3.86 -3.80 -9.70
CA MET A 53 -4.94 -3.32 -10.57
C MET A 53 -5.74 -4.46 -11.19
N TYR A 54 -5.09 -5.53 -11.64
CA TYR A 54 -5.78 -6.70 -12.20
C TYR A 54 -6.58 -7.46 -11.15
N LEU A 55 -6.10 -7.52 -9.91
CA LEU A 55 -6.86 -8.08 -8.78
C LEU A 55 -8.11 -7.24 -8.46
N LEU A 56 -8.01 -5.90 -8.49
CA LEU A 56 -9.18 -5.03 -8.32
C LEU A 56 -10.21 -5.21 -9.45
N MET A 57 -9.74 -5.33 -10.70
CA MET A 57 -10.59 -5.64 -11.84
C MET A 57 -11.32 -6.97 -11.67
N LEU A 58 -10.61 -8.00 -11.19
CA LEU A 58 -11.17 -9.31 -10.90
C LEU A 58 -12.23 -9.25 -9.80
N ALA A 59 -11.94 -8.55 -8.69
CA ALA A 59 -12.87 -8.36 -7.58
C ALA A 59 -14.17 -7.64 -8.04
N ALA A 60 -14.07 -6.72 -9.00
CA ALA A 60 -15.22 -6.00 -9.55
C ALA A 60 -16.11 -6.85 -10.49
N GLU A 61 -15.58 -7.89 -11.14
CA GLU A 61 -16.36 -8.74 -12.07
C GLU A 61 -17.02 -9.96 -11.39
N GLY A 62 -16.43 -10.43 -10.28
CA GLY A 62 -16.94 -11.56 -9.50
C GLY A 62 -16.73 -12.94 -10.17
N GLU A 63 -17.60 -13.90 -9.83
CA GLU A 63 -17.39 -15.33 -10.11
C GLU A 63 -17.38 -15.71 -11.60
N SER A 64 -17.97 -14.89 -12.47
CA SER A 64 -18.11 -15.22 -13.90
C SER A 64 -16.77 -15.46 -14.60
N VAL A 65 -15.71 -14.77 -14.17
CA VAL A 65 -14.34 -14.91 -14.70
C VAL A 65 -13.75 -16.28 -14.37
N LEU A 66 -14.02 -16.78 -13.16
CA LEU A 66 -13.38 -17.97 -12.62
C LEU A 66 -13.82 -19.25 -13.37
N THR A 67 -14.96 -19.20 -14.05
CA THR A 67 -15.42 -20.31 -14.90
C THR A 67 -14.54 -20.51 -16.14
N HIS A 68 -14.03 -19.43 -16.74
CA HIS A 68 -13.22 -19.48 -17.96
C HIS A 68 -11.72 -19.36 -17.66
N HIS A 69 -11.37 -18.70 -16.57
CA HIS A 69 -10.00 -18.42 -16.16
C HIS A 69 -9.76 -18.72 -14.67
N PRO A 70 -9.91 -19.98 -14.23
CA PRO A 70 -9.81 -20.35 -12.81
C PRO A 70 -8.44 -20.06 -12.20
N ASN A 71 -7.39 -19.99 -13.02
CA ASN A 71 -6.01 -19.79 -12.56
C ASN A 71 -5.58 -18.32 -12.48
N ILE A 72 -6.38 -17.37 -12.97
CA ILE A 72 -6.01 -15.94 -12.91
C ILE A 72 -5.76 -15.45 -11.48
N PRO A 73 -6.62 -15.72 -10.48
CA PRO A 73 -6.40 -15.21 -9.13
C PRO A 73 -5.05 -15.67 -8.56
N ILE A 74 -4.77 -16.97 -8.62
CA ILE A 74 -3.55 -17.56 -8.05
C ILE A 74 -2.29 -17.08 -8.78
N THR A 75 -2.32 -16.93 -10.10
CA THR A 75 -1.17 -16.47 -10.89
C THR A 75 -0.86 -14.99 -10.65
N LEU A 76 -1.89 -14.14 -10.52
CA LEU A 76 -1.75 -12.74 -10.14
C LEU A 76 -1.17 -12.60 -8.73
N LEU A 77 -1.73 -13.33 -7.76
CA LEU A 77 -1.27 -13.32 -6.36
C LEU A 77 0.19 -13.80 -6.25
N PHE A 78 0.54 -14.89 -6.93
CA PHE A 78 1.90 -15.42 -6.91
C PHE A 78 2.91 -14.45 -7.52
N THR A 79 2.55 -13.80 -8.62
CA THR A 79 3.40 -12.80 -9.28
C THR A 79 3.55 -11.55 -8.44
N LEU A 80 2.47 -11.10 -7.79
CA LEU A 80 2.50 -10.00 -6.83
C LEU A 80 3.44 -10.32 -5.66
N GLY A 81 3.30 -11.50 -5.05
CA GLY A 81 4.16 -11.98 -3.97
C GLY A 81 5.63 -12.08 -4.37
N SER A 82 5.92 -12.55 -5.59
CA SER A 82 7.29 -12.58 -6.11
C SER A 82 7.89 -11.18 -6.26
N ASN A 83 7.12 -10.20 -6.75
CA ASN A 83 7.61 -8.82 -6.88
C ASN A 83 7.83 -8.17 -5.52
N PHE A 84 6.91 -8.34 -4.58
CA PHE A 84 7.05 -7.80 -3.23
C PHE A 84 8.21 -8.41 -2.44
N ARG A 85 8.52 -9.68 -2.67
CA ARG A 85 9.71 -10.31 -2.09
C ARG A 85 10.99 -9.60 -2.52
N GLU A 86 11.13 -9.31 -3.82
CA GLU A 86 12.28 -8.55 -4.33
C GLU A 86 12.26 -7.09 -3.85
N LEU A 87 11.10 -6.43 -3.83
CA LEU A 87 10.96 -5.08 -3.29
C LEU A 87 11.40 -5.00 -1.82
N ASN A 88 11.04 -5.99 -1.00
CA ASN A 88 11.44 -6.07 0.40
C ASN A 88 12.92 -6.40 0.58
N ARG A 89 13.52 -7.15 -0.36
CA ARG A 89 14.97 -7.40 -0.38
C ARG A 89 15.76 -6.13 -0.73
N ILE A 90 15.27 -5.34 -1.68
CA ILE A 90 15.92 -4.11 -2.15
C ILE A 90 15.74 -2.95 -1.16
N SER A 91 14.52 -2.78 -0.65
CA SER A 91 14.13 -1.73 0.28
C SER A 91 13.26 -2.33 1.39
N PRO A 92 13.86 -2.82 2.48
CA PRO A 92 13.11 -3.35 3.62
C PRO A 92 12.20 -2.30 4.24
N GLY A 93 11.01 -2.70 4.69
CA GLY A 93 10.04 -1.80 5.34
C GLY A 93 9.38 -0.79 4.41
N PHE A 94 8.72 0.20 5.03
CA PHE A 94 8.00 1.28 4.36
C PHE A 94 8.48 2.67 4.79
N MET A 95 9.70 2.74 5.32
CA MET A 95 10.39 3.99 5.63
C MET A 95 11.49 4.27 4.61
N ALA A 96 11.51 5.50 4.09
CA ALA A 96 12.53 5.94 3.16
C ALA A 96 13.83 6.23 3.91
N ALA A 97 14.91 5.53 3.54
CA ALA A 97 16.22 5.77 4.11
C ALA A 97 16.68 7.22 3.92
N LYS A 98 17.19 7.81 5.00
CA LYS A 98 17.83 9.13 5.00
C LYS A 98 19.20 9.07 4.31
N GLU A 99 19.58 10.18 3.67
CA GLU A 99 20.90 10.32 3.06
C GLU A 99 22.02 10.50 4.10
N PRO A 100 23.23 9.96 3.91
CA PRO A 100 24.34 10.23 4.84
C PRO A 100 24.71 11.72 4.93
N SER A 101 24.48 12.47 3.85
CA SER A 101 24.78 13.91 3.75
C SER A 101 23.64 14.82 4.21
N SER A 102 22.45 14.29 4.46
CA SER A 102 21.32 15.06 4.98
C SER A 102 20.42 14.16 5.80
N ASP A 103 19.94 14.63 6.95
CA ASP A 103 19.00 13.87 7.81
C ASP A 103 17.58 13.73 7.20
N ARG A 104 17.49 13.59 5.88
CA ARG A 104 16.29 13.56 5.04
C ARG A 104 16.45 12.50 3.94
N PRO A 105 15.37 11.81 3.53
CA PRO A 105 15.40 10.99 2.33
C PRO A 105 15.42 11.83 1.05
N THR A 106 15.92 11.28 -0.05
CA THR A 106 15.70 11.86 -1.38
C THR A 106 14.23 11.71 -1.79
N TRP A 107 13.74 12.64 -2.62
CA TRP A 107 12.37 12.54 -3.14
C TRP A 107 12.14 11.24 -3.92
N GLU A 108 13.13 10.82 -4.71
CA GLU A 108 13.07 9.57 -5.47
C GLU A 108 12.90 8.34 -4.55
N ASN A 109 13.69 8.26 -3.47
CA ASN A 109 13.57 7.17 -2.52
C ASN A 109 12.25 7.24 -1.75
N TRP A 110 11.83 8.44 -1.36
CA TRP A 110 10.57 8.66 -0.66
C TRP A 110 9.36 8.25 -1.50
N ILE A 111 9.26 8.71 -2.74
CA ILE A 111 8.11 8.40 -3.61
C ILE A 111 8.07 6.92 -3.97
N PHE A 112 9.23 6.27 -4.12
CA PHE A 112 9.34 4.83 -4.31
C PHE A 112 8.75 4.07 -3.11
N VAL A 113 9.19 4.40 -1.90
CA VAL A 113 8.73 3.73 -0.68
C VAL A 113 7.25 4.01 -0.40
N GLU A 114 6.78 5.24 -0.59
CA GLU A 114 5.37 5.61 -0.43
C GLU A 114 4.48 4.88 -1.45
N SER A 115 4.94 4.76 -2.69
CA SER A 115 4.23 4.00 -3.73
C SER A 115 4.17 2.51 -3.40
N LYS A 116 5.26 1.94 -2.90
CA LYS A 116 5.32 0.54 -2.41
C LYS A 116 4.35 0.34 -1.25
N LEU A 117 4.32 1.26 -0.29
CA LEU A 117 3.41 1.25 0.85
C LEU A 117 1.94 1.23 0.42
N ARG A 118 1.55 2.20 -0.43
CA ARG A 118 0.17 2.30 -0.93
C ARG A 118 -0.25 1.06 -1.72
N THR A 119 0.66 0.50 -2.51
CA THR A 119 0.41 -0.76 -3.24
C THR A 119 0.19 -1.94 -2.30
N ALA A 120 0.99 -2.04 -1.24
CA ALA A 120 0.84 -3.08 -0.21
C ALA A 120 -0.48 -2.91 0.54
N ALA A 121 -0.82 -1.69 0.95
CA ALA A 121 -2.06 -1.38 1.65
C ALA A 121 -3.31 -1.79 0.83
N VAL A 122 -3.32 -1.55 -0.49
CA VAL A 122 -4.42 -2.04 -1.36
C VAL A 122 -4.52 -3.57 -1.32
N TYR A 123 -3.38 -4.27 -1.42
CA TYR A 123 -3.38 -5.73 -1.32
C TYR A 123 -3.95 -6.21 0.01
N PHE A 124 -3.53 -5.60 1.12
CA PHE A 124 -4.03 -6.03 2.42
C PHE A 124 -5.51 -5.70 2.62
N ILE A 125 -6.00 -4.59 2.09
CA ILE A 125 -7.43 -4.28 2.05
C ILE A 125 -8.20 -5.37 1.28
N LEU A 126 -7.66 -5.84 0.15
CA LEU A 126 -8.23 -6.99 -0.56
C LEU A 126 -8.19 -8.26 0.31
N ALA A 127 -7.11 -8.49 1.05
CA ALA A 127 -6.96 -9.62 1.96
C ALA A 127 -7.97 -9.62 3.12
N LEU A 128 -8.53 -8.46 3.50
CA LEU A 128 -9.62 -8.40 4.48
C LEU A 128 -10.94 -8.96 3.94
N GLN A 129 -11.13 -8.93 2.62
CA GLN A 129 -12.41 -9.27 1.97
C GLN A 129 -12.36 -10.61 1.23
N PHE A 130 -11.17 -11.05 0.84
CA PHE A 130 -10.95 -12.24 0.02
C PHE A 130 -9.87 -13.12 0.63
N ASP A 131 -10.02 -14.43 0.44
CA ASP A 131 -8.96 -15.40 0.75
C ASP A 131 -7.83 -15.27 -0.29
N VAL A 132 -6.68 -14.75 0.14
CA VAL A 132 -5.54 -14.41 -0.72
C VAL A 132 -4.23 -15.04 -0.25
N ASP A 133 -4.30 -16.19 0.43
CA ASP A 133 -3.16 -16.89 1.06
C ASP A 133 -1.94 -17.16 0.14
N PHE A 134 -2.12 -17.07 -1.19
CA PHE A 134 -1.06 -17.22 -2.20
C PHE A 134 -0.33 -15.91 -2.59
N GLY A 135 -0.72 -14.78 -2.01
CA GLY A 135 -0.23 -13.44 -2.32
C GLY A 135 1.03 -13.04 -1.56
N LEU A 136 0.95 -11.95 -0.80
CA LEU A 136 1.98 -11.62 0.18
C LEU A 136 1.95 -12.64 1.30
N PRO A 137 3.12 -13.14 1.75
CA PRO A 137 3.18 -13.95 2.95
C PRO A 137 2.80 -13.05 4.13
N CYS A 138 1.68 -13.35 4.80
CA CYS A 138 1.09 -12.54 5.86
C CYS A 138 0.96 -13.29 7.20
N SER A 139 1.37 -14.56 7.26
CA SER A 139 0.95 -15.48 8.34
C SER A 139 2.09 -16.33 8.89
N ARG A 140 3.34 -16.15 8.41
CA ARG A 140 4.52 -16.82 9.00
C ARG A 140 5.20 -15.87 9.96
N LYS A 141 5.80 -16.46 10.99
CA LYS A 141 6.62 -15.72 11.97
C LYS A 141 7.73 -14.95 11.25
N GLY A 142 7.67 -13.61 11.27
CA GLY A 142 8.61 -12.71 10.59
C GLY A 142 8.12 -12.12 9.26
N ASP A 143 6.90 -12.46 8.82
CA ASP A 143 6.22 -11.78 7.72
C ASP A 143 5.66 -10.42 8.15
N TYR A 144 5.32 -9.57 7.17
CA TYR A 144 4.58 -8.33 7.45
C TYR A 144 3.13 -8.67 7.76
N GLU A 145 2.69 -8.37 8.98
CA GLU A 145 1.28 -8.37 9.33
C GLU A 145 0.63 -7.09 8.79
N PHE A 146 -0.66 -7.15 8.46
CA PHE A 146 -1.36 -5.96 7.99
C PHE A 146 -1.36 -4.85 9.04
N GLU A 147 -1.41 -5.20 10.32
CA GLU A 147 -1.32 -4.25 11.43
C GLU A 147 0.01 -3.48 11.47
N ASP A 148 1.07 -4.02 10.87
CA ASP A 148 2.40 -3.41 10.82
C ASP A 148 2.61 -2.43 9.66
N VAL A 149 1.62 -2.30 8.78
CA VAL A 149 1.70 -1.40 7.62
C VAL A 149 1.58 0.05 8.07
N ASP A 150 2.56 0.87 7.68
CA ASP A 150 2.54 2.31 7.97
C ASP A 150 1.34 3.01 7.31
N LEU A 151 0.83 4.07 7.92
CA LEU A 151 -0.23 4.87 7.33
C LEU A 151 0.31 5.73 6.16
N PRO A 152 -0.48 5.90 5.08
CA PRO A 152 -0.14 6.77 3.96
C PRO A 152 0.23 8.18 4.41
N ALA A 153 1.09 8.83 3.62
CA ALA A 153 1.61 10.15 3.94
C ALA A 153 0.53 11.23 3.80
N ALA A 154 0.84 12.41 4.34
CA ALA A 154 0.03 13.60 4.13
C ALA A 154 -0.17 13.87 2.63
N LYS A 155 -1.38 14.31 2.28
CA LYS A 155 -1.82 14.66 0.92
C LYS A 155 -0.84 15.60 0.23
N ILE A 156 -0.38 16.64 0.93
CA ILE A 156 0.54 17.65 0.38
C ILE A 156 1.89 17.07 -0.05
N LEU A 157 2.37 16.01 0.61
CA LEU A 157 3.60 15.33 0.21
C LEU A 157 3.36 14.42 -1.00
N TRP A 158 2.25 13.68 -1.00
CA TRP A 158 1.92 12.75 -2.08
C TRP A 158 1.60 13.47 -3.40
N GLU A 159 0.89 14.60 -3.34
CA GLU A 159 0.48 15.38 -4.50
C GLU A 159 1.58 16.31 -5.04
N ALA A 160 2.74 16.34 -4.39
CA ALA A 160 3.88 17.13 -4.85
C ALA A 160 4.34 16.68 -6.24
N LYS A 161 4.31 17.60 -7.21
CA LYS A 161 4.54 17.29 -8.64
C LYS A 161 6.00 17.04 -8.99
N ASN A 162 6.92 17.53 -8.17
CA ASN A 162 8.35 17.42 -8.37
C ASN A 162 9.09 17.53 -7.03
N GLU A 163 10.37 17.14 -7.06
CA GLU A 163 11.28 17.17 -5.91
C GLU A 163 11.32 18.53 -5.20
N GLN A 164 11.30 19.64 -5.94
CA GLN A 164 11.38 20.97 -5.34
C GLN A 164 10.14 21.29 -4.51
N SER A 165 8.95 21.03 -5.06
CA SER A 165 7.69 21.18 -4.34
C SER A 165 7.62 20.23 -3.15
N TRP A 166 8.01 18.96 -3.33
CA TRP A 166 8.00 17.98 -2.25
C TRP A 166 8.92 18.39 -1.10
N ARG A 167 10.15 18.83 -1.41
CA ARG A 167 11.13 19.22 -0.42
C ARG A 167 10.66 20.39 0.43
N LYS A 168 9.99 21.37 -0.20
CA LYS A 168 9.38 22.50 0.52
C LYS A 168 8.34 22.02 1.53
N GLU A 169 7.41 21.16 1.12
CA GLU A 169 6.36 20.65 2.01
C GLU A 169 6.95 19.73 3.11
N TYR A 170 7.94 18.90 2.75
CA TYR A 170 8.64 18.04 3.71
C TYR A 170 9.35 18.84 4.79
N ASP A 171 10.10 19.88 4.41
CA ASP A 171 10.80 20.75 5.35
C ASP A 171 9.83 21.50 6.28
N GLN A 172 8.65 21.89 5.80
CA GLN A 172 7.62 22.53 6.64
C GLN A 172 7.03 21.55 7.66
N ILE A 173 6.76 20.31 7.25
CA ILE A 173 6.24 19.28 8.14
C ILE A 173 7.26 18.92 9.22
N GLU A 174 8.53 18.77 8.86
CA GLU A 174 9.60 18.45 9.82
C GLU A 174 9.82 19.60 10.82
N GLN A 175 9.85 20.86 10.36
CA GLN A 175 9.95 22.02 11.26
C GLN A 175 8.78 22.07 12.25
N ALA A 176 7.56 21.82 11.80
CA ALA A 176 6.39 21.79 12.67
C ALA A 176 6.40 20.61 13.67
N ARG A 177 7.21 19.57 13.43
CA ARG A 177 7.38 18.42 14.34
C ARG A 177 8.40 18.72 15.44
N ASP A 178 9.50 19.40 15.11
CA ASP A 178 10.54 19.77 16.06
C ASP A 178 10.06 20.79 17.13
N ASP A 179 9.08 21.64 16.78
CA ASP A 179 8.54 22.66 17.69
C ASP A 179 7.65 22.10 18.82
N PHE A 180 7.17 20.85 18.73
CA PHE A 180 6.13 20.34 19.64
C PHE A 180 6.62 19.43 20.80
N ILE A 181 7.59 18.51 20.63
CA ILE A 181 8.14 17.68 21.75
C ILE A 181 9.54 17.09 21.38
N PRO A 182 10.60 17.22 22.22
CA PRO A 182 11.94 16.65 21.95
C PRO A 182 12.10 15.12 22.18
N VAL A 183 11.01 14.39 22.48
CA VAL A 183 11.09 13.05 23.13
C VAL A 183 10.40 11.93 22.33
N ARG A 184 9.67 12.23 21.25
CA ARG A 184 9.31 11.18 20.30
C ARG A 184 10.38 11.17 19.22
N THR A 185 11.23 10.14 19.28
CA THR A 185 12.22 9.83 18.23
C THR A 185 11.59 10.02 16.86
N SER A 186 12.29 10.79 16.03
CA SER A 186 12.00 11.03 14.64
C SER A 186 11.41 9.78 13.94
N GLU A 187 10.37 9.99 13.14
CA GLU A 187 9.92 9.06 12.08
C GLU A 187 8.98 7.89 12.41
N ALA A 188 8.39 7.78 13.60
CA ALA A 188 7.34 6.77 13.80
C ALA A 188 6.04 7.16 13.06
N ARG A 189 5.88 6.69 11.81
CA ARG A 189 4.58 6.72 11.13
C ARG A 189 3.61 5.89 11.98
N LEU A 190 2.39 6.41 12.15
CA LEU A 190 1.30 5.58 12.68
C LEU A 190 1.16 4.36 11.79
N LYS A 191 0.75 3.24 12.37
CA LYS A 191 0.49 1.99 11.67
C LYS A 191 -1.00 1.75 11.51
N TYR A 192 -1.37 0.83 10.63
CA TYR A 192 -2.75 0.39 10.49
C TYR A 192 -3.30 -0.20 11.79
N GLY A 193 -2.50 -0.97 12.53
CA GLY A 193 -2.88 -1.51 13.83
C GLY A 193 -3.23 -0.42 14.86
N ASP A 194 -2.63 0.77 14.74
CA ASP A 194 -2.96 1.92 15.60
C ASP A 194 -4.39 2.43 15.33
N LEU A 195 -4.83 2.44 14.05
CA LEU A 195 -6.22 2.77 13.70
C LEU A 195 -7.21 1.72 14.20
N VAL A 196 -6.88 0.44 14.05
CA VAL A 196 -7.74 -0.67 14.51
C VAL A 196 -7.94 -0.59 16.02
N LYS A 197 -6.85 -0.41 16.78
CA LYS A 197 -6.90 -0.22 18.25
C LYS A 197 -7.80 0.97 18.61
N PHE A 198 -7.60 2.12 17.96
CA PHE A 198 -8.40 3.30 18.20
C PHE A 198 -9.91 3.08 17.95
N ASN A 199 -10.26 2.40 16.85
CA ASN A 199 -11.66 2.12 16.52
C ASN A 199 -12.30 1.12 17.49
N LYS A 200 -11.59 0.04 17.87
CA LYS A 200 -12.09 -0.94 18.85
C LYS A 200 -12.36 -0.31 20.21
N GLN A 201 -11.54 0.64 20.61
CA GLN A 201 -11.72 1.40 21.85
C GLN A 201 -12.94 2.32 21.78
N LYS A 202 -13.16 3.04 20.66
CA LYS A 202 -14.36 3.89 20.49
C LYS A 202 -15.66 3.11 20.43
N CYS A 203 -15.65 1.89 19.90
CA CYS A 203 -16.81 1.00 19.87
C CYS A 203 -17.06 0.26 21.20
N GLY A 204 -16.14 0.36 22.18
CA GLY A 204 -16.25 -0.31 23.48
C GLY A 204 -16.02 -1.83 23.42
N CYS A 205 -15.26 -2.31 22.43
CA CYS A 205 -15.07 -3.74 22.15
C CYS A 205 -13.86 -4.36 22.89
N GLU A 206 -13.08 -3.58 23.65
CA GLU A 206 -11.91 -4.05 24.42
C GLU A 206 -12.18 -4.17 25.93
N TYR A 207 -11.54 -5.16 26.58
CA TYR A 207 -11.43 -5.25 28.03
C TYR A 207 -10.47 -4.16 28.56
N PRO A 208 -10.74 -3.53 29.71
CA PRO A 208 -9.97 -2.39 30.19
C PRO A 208 -8.63 -2.86 30.77
N ASP A 209 -7.59 -2.88 29.95
CA ASP A 209 -6.22 -2.83 30.48
C ASP A 209 -5.31 -1.94 29.62
N MET A 210 -4.54 -1.11 30.33
CA MET A 210 -3.49 -0.18 29.84
C MET A 210 -3.88 1.22 29.32
N ARG A 211 -4.49 2.03 30.19
CA ARG A 211 -4.56 3.51 30.08
C ARG A 211 -3.21 4.21 30.35
N LYS A 212 -2.20 4.09 29.48
CA LYS A 212 -0.91 4.79 29.71
C LYS A 212 -0.31 5.64 28.58
N ASP A 213 -0.89 5.69 27.38
CA ASP A 213 -0.46 6.66 26.35
C ASP A 213 -1.61 7.04 25.38
N GLU A 214 -2.80 7.32 25.93
CA GLU A 214 -4.05 7.48 25.15
C GLU A 214 -4.16 8.83 24.43
N SER A 215 -3.70 9.93 25.06
CA SER A 215 -3.83 11.27 24.47
C SER A 215 -2.95 11.45 23.23
N GLY A 216 -1.73 10.92 23.26
CA GLY A 216 -0.80 11.06 22.14
C GLY A 216 -1.17 10.23 20.91
N LEU A 217 -1.93 9.14 21.09
CA LEU A 217 -2.44 8.32 20.00
C LEU A 217 -3.66 8.97 19.35
N GLU A 218 -4.63 9.44 20.13
CA GLU A 218 -5.81 10.14 19.61
C GLU A 218 -5.43 11.43 18.88
N ASP A 219 -4.51 12.22 19.43
CA ASP A 219 -4.00 13.43 18.78
C ASP A 219 -3.25 13.10 17.49
N GLY A 220 -2.44 12.03 17.49
CA GLY A 220 -1.72 11.56 16.31
C GLY A 220 -2.65 11.14 15.19
N ILE A 221 -3.66 10.32 15.50
CA ILE A 221 -4.68 9.87 14.55
C ILE A 221 -5.50 11.06 14.04
N GLY A 222 -5.93 11.95 14.94
CA GLY A 222 -6.67 13.16 14.58
C GLY A 222 -5.89 14.11 13.69
N LYS A 223 -4.57 14.22 13.87
CA LYS A 223 -3.69 14.96 12.95
C LYS A 223 -3.60 14.27 11.60
N TRP A 224 -3.32 12.97 11.57
CA TRP A 224 -3.22 12.21 10.32
C TRP A 224 -4.52 12.29 9.50
N GLN A 225 -5.69 12.16 10.14
CA GLN A 225 -7.00 12.27 9.48
C GLN A 225 -7.27 13.64 8.85
N LYS A 226 -6.66 14.72 9.36
CA LYS A 226 -6.77 16.07 8.76
C LYS A 226 -5.89 16.25 7.53
N GLU A 227 -4.80 15.50 7.45
CA GLU A 227 -3.78 15.62 6.42
C GLU A 227 -3.90 14.55 5.34
N MET A 228 -4.67 13.48 5.57
CA MET A 228 -4.80 12.35 4.65
C MET A 228 -5.48 12.72 3.33
N ASP A 229 -5.14 11.98 2.28
CA ASP A 229 -5.82 12.04 0.99
C ASP A 229 -6.97 11.03 0.89
N GLU A 230 -7.57 10.93 -0.28
CA GLU A 230 -8.69 10.02 -0.58
C GLU A 230 -8.31 8.55 -0.38
N PHE A 231 -7.03 8.19 -0.57
CA PHE A 231 -6.54 6.84 -0.28
C PHE A 231 -6.44 6.60 1.23
N GLY A 232 -5.94 7.57 2.00
CA GLY A 232 -5.96 7.50 3.46
C GLY A 232 -7.37 7.39 4.03
N MET A 233 -8.37 8.05 3.43
CA MET A 233 -9.78 7.87 3.80
C MET A 233 -10.24 6.42 3.62
N LEU A 234 -9.87 5.78 2.51
CA LEU A 234 -10.18 4.37 2.28
C LEU A 234 -9.54 3.48 3.35
N VAL A 235 -8.26 3.70 3.67
CA VAL A 235 -7.56 2.96 4.73
C VAL A 235 -8.25 3.14 6.09
N ALA A 236 -8.68 4.35 6.42
CA ALA A 236 -9.41 4.64 7.65
C ALA A 236 -10.79 3.97 7.72
N LEU A 237 -11.50 3.84 6.59
CA LEU A 237 -12.77 3.12 6.52
C LEU A 237 -12.57 1.61 6.69
N CYS A 238 -11.51 1.04 6.11
CA CYS A 238 -11.23 -0.38 6.26
C CYS A 238 -10.91 -0.77 7.70
N SER A 239 -10.34 0.13 8.51
CA SER A 239 -10.00 -0.15 9.91
C SER A 239 -11.20 -0.20 10.84
N THR A 240 -12.41 0.14 10.37
CA THR A 240 -13.65 -0.05 11.13
C THR A 240 -14.30 -1.41 10.88
N ILE A 241 -13.82 -2.18 9.90
CA ILE A 241 -14.39 -3.48 9.50
C ILE A 241 -13.82 -4.63 10.36
N VAL A 242 -12.69 -4.41 11.03
CA VAL A 242 -11.86 -5.41 11.75
C VAL A 242 -12.05 -5.36 13.27
#